data_AF-A0AAP0GEL3-F1
#
_entry.id   AF-A0AAP0GEL3-F1
#
_cell.length_a   1.000
_cell.length_b   1.000
_cell.length_c   1.000
_cell.angle_alpha   90.00
_cell.angle_beta   90.00
_cell.angle_gamma   90.00
#
_symmetry.space_group_name_H-M   'P 1'
#
loop_
_entity.id
_entity.type
_entity.pdbx_description
1 polymer ?
#
loop_
_entity_poly.entity_id
_entity_poly.type
_entity_poly.pdbx_seq_one_letter_code
_entity_poly.pdbx_strand_id
1 'polypeptide(L)'
;MLWENNVKRSRAGDLSKQSLYSACKGFLSLLRLHFLRVTSSDLAEAAQIVTQADNLHWFVDIMIDRQIVGDFLRTWVTKVELVDIQPQVPTVHQYKVTRITAWLFIGMGKGHILVSKEVRCMLLQTWLQPFYEDFRWMRRACKGLDRRLIEDVLNNTILTLLLAMQQDILLAWFVRFLNSGDDCPNIQQGFDVWWRHTFWRPNGETNRPPQLRISDAYENSS
;
A
#
# COMPACT_ATOMS: atom_id res chain seq x y z
N MET A 1 -15.74 2.13 -41.02
CA MET A 1 -16.74 2.69 -40.07
C MET A 1 -16.65 2.15 -38.64
N LEU A 2 -16.95 0.88 -38.33
CA LEU A 2 -16.87 0.40 -36.93
C LEU A 2 -15.43 0.35 -36.37
N TRP A 3 -14.45 -0.06 -37.19
CA TRP A 3 -13.05 -0.12 -36.78
C TRP A 3 -12.43 1.28 -36.58
N GLU A 4 -12.72 2.25 -37.46
CA GLU A 4 -12.27 3.64 -37.32
C GLU A 4 -12.86 4.32 -36.08
N ASN A 5 -14.12 4.04 -35.76
CA ASN A 5 -14.76 4.55 -34.56
C ASN A 5 -14.13 3.95 -33.29
N ASN A 6 -13.75 2.67 -33.33
CA ASN A 6 -13.06 2.02 -32.22
C ASN A 6 -11.62 2.58 -32.04
N VAL A 7 -10.89 2.81 -33.14
CA VAL A 7 -9.56 3.44 -33.11
C VAL A 7 -9.63 4.89 -32.60
N LYS A 8 -10.61 5.68 -33.05
CA LYS A 8 -10.83 7.05 -32.56
C LYS A 8 -11.19 7.08 -31.08
N ARG A 9 -12.07 6.18 -30.62
CA ARG A 9 -12.49 6.07 -29.22
C ARG A 9 -11.35 5.60 -28.31
N SER A 10 -10.55 4.64 -28.78
CA SER A 10 -9.32 4.20 -28.11
C SER A 10 -8.33 5.36 -27.97
N ARG A 11 -8.04 6.08 -29.06
CA ARG A 11 -7.12 7.23 -29.05
C ARG A 11 -7.60 8.36 -28.15
N ALA A 12 -8.90 8.66 -28.13
CA ALA A 12 -9.48 9.65 -27.22
C ALA A 12 -9.39 9.20 -25.75
N GLY A 13 -9.60 7.90 -25.49
CA GLY A 13 -9.40 7.29 -24.18
C GLY A 13 -7.95 7.42 -23.69
N ASP A 14 -6.99 7.10 -24.56
CA ASP A 14 -5.55 7.21 -24.28
C ASP A 14 -5.12 8.64 -24.02
N LEU A 15 -5.61 9.61 -24.80
CA LEU A 15 -5.34 11.03 -24.56
C LEU A 15 -5.89 11.47 -23.20
N SER A 16 -7.10 11.02 -22.83
CA SER A 16 -7.66 11.34 -21.50
C SER A 16 -6.85 10.70 -20.36
N LYS A 17 -6.37 9.47 -20.55
CA LYS A 17 -5.50 8.75 -19.59
C LYS A 17 -4.17 9.49 -19.42
N GLN A 18 -3.53 9.91 -20.51
CA GLN A 18 -2.29 10.68 -20.48
C GLN A 18 -2.46 12.02 -19.78
N SER A 19 -3.56 12.73 -20.02
CA SER A 19 -3.88 13.99 -19.33
C SER A 19 -4.04 13.80 -17.83
N LEU A 20 -4.75 12.75 -17.38
CA LEU A 20 -4.90 12.44 -15.96
C LEU A 20 -3.55 12.20 -15.28
N TYR A 21 -2.67 11.41 -15.89
CA TYR A 21 -1.33 11.17 -15.31
C TYR A 21 -0.44 12.39 -15.35
N SER A 22 -0.50 13.18 -16.43
CA SER A 22 0.26 14.42 -16.52
C SER A 22 -0.13 15.38 -15.39
N ALA A 23 -1.44 15.54 -15.14
CA ALA A 23 -1.94 16.31 -14.01
C ALA A 23 -1.43 15.76 -12.67
N CYS A 24 -1.51 14.44 -12.44
CA CYS A 24 -1.00 13.81 -11.22
C CYS A 24 0.50 14.06 -11.02
N LYS A 25 1.31 13.98 -12.09
CA LYS A 25 2.74 14.31 -12.03
C LYS A 25 2.95 15.77 -11.63
N GLY A 26 2.17 16.69 -12.21
CA GLY A 26 2.19 18.11 -11.83
C GLY A 26 1.89 18.32 -10.35
N PHE A 27 0.80 17.71 -9.84
CA PHE A 27 0.43 17.81 -8.43
C PHE A 27 1.48 17.20 -7.50
N LEU A 28 2.09 16.07 -7.86
CA LEU A 28 3.18 15.47 -7.08
C LEU A 28 4.41 16.36 -7.01
N SER A 29 4.78 17.02 -8.12
CA SER A 29 5.89 17.97 -8.15
C SER A 29 5.61 19.21 -7.29
N LEU A 30 4.40 19.77 -7.37
CA LEU A 30 3.96 20.88 -6.52
C LEU A 30 3.93 20.46 -5.05
N LEU A 31 3.40 19.29 -4.74
CA LEU A 31 3.35 18.75 -3.38
C LEU A 31 4.76 18.71 -2.77
N ARG A 32 5.74 18.16 -3.50
CA ARG A 32 7.15 18.14 -3.06
C ARG A 32 7.69 19.55 -2.81
N LEU A 33 7.41 20.49 -3.71
CA LEU A 33 7.83 21.89 -3.55
C LEU A 33 7.25 22.50 -2.27
N HIS A 34 5.96 22.33 -2.01
CA HIS A 34 5.31 22.89 -0.82
C HIS A 34 5.80 22.23 0.46
N PHE A 35 6.07 20.92 0.46
CA PHE A 35 6.71 20.23 1.59
C PHE A 35 8.05 20.89 1.93
N LEU A 36 8.93 21.08 0.94
CA LEU A 36 10.23 21.74 1.14
C LEU A 36 10.07 23.17 1.68
N ARG A 37 9.09 23.94 1.21
CA ARG A 37 8.85 25.30 1.71
C ARG A 37 8.35 25.35 3.15
N VAL A 38 7.49 24.41 3.54
CA VAL A 38 7.07 24.26 4.94
C VAL A 38 8.27 23.95 5.83
N THR A 39 9.20 23.11 5.37
CA THR A 39 10.43 22.83 6.15
C THR A 39 11.34 24.06 6.29
N SER A 40 11.29 25.00 5.34
CA SER A 40 11.96 26.30 5.45
C SER A 40 11.17 27.36 6.24
N SER A 41 10.23 26.94 7.11
CA SER A 41 9.41 27.79 8.00
C SER A 41 8.31 28.63 7.33
N ASP A 42 7.91 28.31 6.09
CA ASP A 42 6.73 28.92 5.48
C ASP A 42 5.47 28.08 5.73
N LEU A 43 4.83 28.29 6.88
CA LEU A 43 3.62 27.56 7.26
C LEU A 43 2.39 27.91 6.40
N ALA A 44 2.42 29.02 5.63
CA ALA A 44 1.32 29.36 4.73
C ALA A 44 1.19 28.33 3.58
N GLU A 45 2.30 27.68 3.23
CA GLU A 45 2.36 26.64 2.20
C GLU A 45 1.67 25.34 2.62
N ALA A 46 1.36 25.16 3.92
CA ALA A 46 0.62 24.00 4.40
C ALA A 46 -0.80 23.93 3.81
N ALA A 47 -1.42 25.07 3.50
CA ALA A 47 -2.70 25.10 2.79
C ALA A 47 -2.58 24.55 1.37
N GLN A 48 -1.45 24.81 0.69
CA GLN A 48 -1.19 24.30 -0.65
C GLN A 48 -0.97 22.79 -0.64
N ILE A 49 -0.34 22.24 0.40
CA ILE A 49 -0.24 20.78 0.61
C ILE A 49 -1.63 20.14 0.61
N VAL A 50 -2.57 20.71 1.37
CA VAL A 50 -3.95 20.21 1.43
C VAL A 50 -4.60 20.26 0.06
N THR A 51 -4.49 21.38 -0.65
CA THR A 51 -5.03 21.55 -2.01
C THR A 51 -4.49 20.52 -2.99
N GLN A 52 -3.16 20.31 -3.03
CA GLN A 52 -2.58 19.33 -3.95
C GLN A 52 -2.95 17.88 -3.57
N ALA A 53 -3.06 17.59 -2.28
CA ALA A 53 -3.51 16.27 -1.81
C ALA A 53 -4.99 16.00 -2.14
N ASP A 54 -5.86 17.00 -2.04
CA ASP A 54 -7.28 16.90 -2.42
C ASP A 54 -7.42 16.74 -3.95
N ASN A 55 -6.61 17.46 -4.74
CA ASN A 55 -6.54 17.28 -6.19
C ASN A 55 -6.10 15.86 -6.56
N LEU A 56 -5.01 15.37 -5.97
CA LEU A 56 -4.52 14.00 -6.21
C LEU A 56 -5.58 12.96 -5.85
N HIS A 57 -6.22 13.12 -4.69
CA HIS A 57 -7.30 12.25 -4.25
C HIS A 57 -8.43 12.17 -5.29
N TRP A 58 -8.93 13.31 -5.76
CA TRP A 58 -10.00 13.35 -6.76
C TRP A 58 -9.60 12.65 -8.08
N PHE A 59 -8.36 12.87 -8.55
CA PHE A 59 -7.87 12.17 -9.74
C PHE A 59 -7.70 10.67 -9.50
N VAL A 60 -7.26 10.25 -8.32
CA VAL A 60 -7.14 8.83 -7.95
C VAL A 60 -8.49 8.14 -7.96
N ASP A 61 -9.54 8.77 -7.42
CA ASP A 61 -10.90 8.23 -7.48
C ASP A 61 -11.34 8.01 -8.93
N ILE A 62 -11.16 9.02 -9.80
CA ILE A 62 -11.47 8.89 -11.24
C ILE A 62 -10.67 7.74 -11.88
N MET A 63 -9.39 7.60 -11.53
CA MET A 63 -8.54 6.53 -12.09
C MET A 63 -8.92 5.14 -11.57
N ILE A 64 -9.41 5.03 -10.34
CA ILE A 64 -9.96 3.78 -9.77
C ILE A 64 -11.23 3.40 -10.53
N ASP A 65 -12.17 4.32 -10.69
CA ASP A 65 -13.43 4.07 -11.41
C ASP A 65 -13.19 3.64 -12.86
N ARG A 66 -12.15 4.21 -13.48
CA ARG A 66 -11.73 3.87 -14.84
C ARG A 66 -10.79 2.66 -14.94
N GLN A 67 -10.45 2.01 -13.82
CA GLN A 67 -9.54 0.85 -13.77
C GLN A 67 -8.15 1.13 -14.40
N ILE A 68 -7.67 2.37 -14.30
CA ILE A 68 -6.36 2.79 -14.84
C ILE A 68 -5.38 3.20 -13.73
N VAL A 69 -5.78 3.21 -12.46
CA VAL A 69 -4.92 3.69 -11.35
C VAL A 69 -3.59 2.92 -11.16
N GLY A 70 -3.43 1.73 -11.76
CA GLY A 70 -2.22 0.91 -11.62
C GLY A 70 -0.91 1.63 -11.98
N ASP A 71 -0.89 2.47 -13.03
CA ASP A 71 0.33 3.23 -13.36
C ASP A 71 0.60 4.37 -12.37
N PHE A 72 -0.47 4.96 -11.82
CA PHE A 72 -0.34 5.94 -10.74
C PHE A 72 0.22 5.27 -9.49
N LEU A 73 -0.29 4.09 -9.10
CA LEU A 73 0.21 3.35 -7.94
C LEU A 73 1.71 3.03 -8.10
N ARG A 74 2.16 2.60 -9.28
CA ARG A 74 3.60 2.44 -9.57
C ARG A 74 4.42 3.71 -9.37
N THR A 75 3.85 4.87 -9.70
CA THR A 75 4.51 6.16 -9.46
C THR A 75 4.46 6.55 -7.99
N TRP A 76 3.40 6.19 -7.27
CA TRP A 76 3.19 6.53 -5.87
C TRP A 76 4.14 5.78 -4.93
N VAL A 77 4.37 4.49 -5.18
CA VAL A 77 5.26 3.67 -4.33
C VAL A 77 6.73 4.10 -4.40
N THR A 78 7.13 4.86 -5.43
CA THR A 78 8.51 5.38 -5.57
C THR A 78 8.72 6.73 -4.87
N LYS A 79 7.71 7.27 -4.17
CA LYS A 79 7.77 8.58 -3.51
C LYS A 79 8.38 8.55 -2.11
N VAL A 80 9.54 7.89 -2.00
CA VAL A 80 10.33 7.85 -0.76
C VAL A 80 10.71 9.26 -0.31
N GLU A 81 11.15 10.13 -1.24
CA GLU A 81 11.48 11.52 -0.92
C GLU A 81 10.34 12.30 -0.25
N LEU A 82 9.08 12.02 -0.62
CA LEU A 82 7.94 12.69 0.02
C LEU A 82 7.77 12.21 1.46
N VAL A 83 7.93 10.91 1.68
CA VAL A 83 7.84 10.28 3.00
C VAL A 83 8.96 10.78 3.92
N ASP A 84 10.17 10.96 3.43
CA ASP A 84 11.31 11.43 4.22
C ASP A 84 11.12 12.87 4.74
N ILE A 85 10.51 13.73 3.93
CA ILE A 85 10.24 15.12 4.29
C ILE A 85 8.97 15.22 5.15
N GLN A 86 8.07 14.23 5.03
CA GLN A 86 6.74 14.29 5.62
C GLN A 86 6.76 14.65 7.10
N PRO A 87 7.51 13.98 8.00
CA PRO A 87 7.53 14.24 9.45
C PRO A 87 7.74 15.70 9.86
N GLN A 88 8.30 16.54 8.99
CA GLN A 88 8.58 17.95 9.26
C GLN A 88 7.35 18.87 9.08
N VAL A 89 6.30 18.40 8.42
CA VAL A 89 5.03 19.12 8.23
C VAL A 89 4.11 18.89 9.45
N PRO A 90 3.24 19.83 9.86
CA PRO A 90 2.28 19.52 10.92
C PRO A 90 1.32 18.37 10.55
N THR A 91 1.06 17.44 11.46
CA THR A 91 0.26 16.21 11.20
C THR A 91 -1.16 16.50 10.70
N VAL A 92 -1.74 17.64 11.09
CA VAL A 92 -3.04 18.12 10.59
C VAL A 92 -3.08 18.33 9.08
N HIS A 93 -1.92 18.45 8.42
CA HIS A 93 -1.80 18.57 6.96
C HIS A 93 -1.22 17.29 6.32
N GLN A 94 -0.24 16.64 6.95
CA GLN A 94 0.40 15.42 6.44
C GLN A 94 -0.60 14.32 6.09
N TYR A 95 -1.58 14.07 6.96
CA TYR A 95 -2.53 12.97 6.79
C TYR A 95 -3.34 13.07 5.49
N LYS A 96 -3.47 14.26 4.90
CA LYS A 96 -4.15 14.46 3.61
C LYS A 96 -3.44 13.74 2.47
N VAL A 97 -2.11 13.70 2.52
CA VAL A 97 -1.26 12.98 1.57
C VAL A 97 -1.34 11.49 1.84
N THR A 98 -1.15 11.06 3.08
CA THR A 98 -1.23 9.65 3.48
C THR A 98 -2.59 9.02 3.22
N ARG A 99 -3.67 9.82 3.25
CA ARG A 99 -5.01 9.39 2.85
C ARG A 99 -5.05 8.81 1.44
N ILE A 100 -4.22 9.27 0.51
CA ILE A 100 -4.15 8.70 -0.86
C ILE A 100 -3.78 7.21 -0.78
N THR A 101 -2.83 6.84 0.08
CA THR A 101 -2.48 5.44 0.36
C THR A 101 -3.68 4.64 0.91
N ALA A 102 -4.52 5.26 1.77
CA ALA A 102 -5.73 4.60 2.27
C ALA A 102 -6.70 4.22 1.14
N TRP A 103 -6.92 5.12 0.18
CA TRP A 103 -7.79 4.86 -0.98
C TRP A 103 -7.19 3.84 -1.94
N LEU A 104 -5.87 3.82 -2.08
CA LEU A 104 -5.17 2.77 -2.82
C LEU A 104 -5.38 1.40 -2.16
N PHE A 105 -5.29 1.30 -0.83
CA PHE A 105 -5.63 0.06 -0.13
C PHE A 105 -7.09 -0.34 -0.32
N ILE A 106 -8.03 0.60 -0.20
CA ILE A 106 -9.46 0.33 -0.46
C ILE A 106 -9.68 -0.18 -1.89
N GLY A 107 -9.06 0.46 -2.88
CA GLY A 107 -9.14 0.04 -4.28
C GLY A 107 -8.56 -1.37 -4.50
N MET A 108 -7.45 -1.69 -3.84
CA MET A 108 -6.89 -3.04 -3.84
C MET A 108 -7.83 -4.06 -3.20
N GLY A 109 -8.44 -3.73 -2.06
CA GLY A 109 -9.37 -4.62 -1.35
C GLY A 109 -10.66 -4.90 -2.10
N LYS A 110 -11.15 -3.92 -2.87
CA LYS A 110 -12.31 -4.11 -3.77
C LYS A 110 -11.94 -4.83 -5.07
N GLY A 111 -10.67 -5.15 -5.30
CA GLY A 111 -10.20 -5.73 -6.55
C GLY A 111 -10.17 -4.75 -7.74
N HIS A 112 -10.36 -3.45 -7.50
CA HIS A 112 -10.26 -2.41 -8.53
C HIS A 112 -8.81 -2.07 -8.89
N ILE A 113 -7.86 -2.53 -8.09
CA ILE A 113 -6.43 -2.30 -8.32
C ILE A 113 -5.71 -3.64 -8.29
N LEU A 114 -5.32 -4.10 -9.47
CA LEU A 114 -4.51 -5.29 -9.64
C LEU A 114 -3.08 -4.88 -9.98
N VAL A 115 -2.15 -5.17 -9.07
CA VAL A 115 -0.73 -4.88 -9.25
C VAL A 115 0.13 -6.06 -8.82
N SER A 116 1.37 -6.09 -9.33
CA SER A 116 2.31 -7.16 -9.02
C SER A 116 2.61 -7.24 -7.51
N LYS A 117 3.09 -8.41 -7.07
CA LYS A 117 3.57 -8.59 -5.69
C LYS A 117 4.62 -7.54 -5.32
N GLU A 118 5.53 -7.24 -6.23
CA GLU A 118 6.60 -6.25 -6.06
C GLU A 118 6.06 -4.84 -5.74
N VAL A 119 5.06 -4.37 -6.49
CA VAL A 119 4.44 -3.05 -6.23
C VAL A 119 3.75 -3.02 -4.87
N ARG A 120 3.10 -4.11 -4.46
CA ARG A 120 2.50 -4.22 -3.12
C ARG A 120 3.56 -4.19 -2.02
N CYS A 121 4.70 -4.87 -2.22
CA CYS A 121 5.84 -4.81 -1.30
C CYS A 121 6.37 -3.38 -1.17
N MET A 122 6.62 -2.69 -2.29
CA MET A 122 7.10 -1.31 -2.28
C MET A 122 6.10 -0.36 -1.64
N LEU A 123 4.79 -0.57 -1.83
CA LEU A 123 3.75 0.21 -1.16
C LEU A 123 3.89 0.12 0.36
N LEU A 124 4.07 -1.08 0.90
CA LEU A 124 4.27 -1.27 2.34
C LEU A 124 5.60 -0.68 2.81
N GLN A 125 6.69 -0.90 2.08
CA GLN A 125 8.01 -0.38 2.45
C GLN A 125 8.03 1.16 2.50
N THR A 126 7.44 1.81 1.50
CA THR A 126 7.45 3.28 1.41
C THR A 126 6.43 3.92 2.34
N TRP A 127 5.20 3.40 2.38
CA TRP A 127 4.07 4.14 2.96
C TRP A 127 3.54 3.60 4.28
N LEU A 128 3.89 2.39 4.72
CA LEU A 128 3.28 1.79 5.91
C LEU A 128 3.57 2.58 7.20
N GLN A 129 4.80 3.08 7.33
CA GLN A 129 5.21 3.86 8.50
C GLN A 129 4.43 5.19 8.60
N PRO A 130 4.42 6.07 7.58
CA PRO A 130 3.55 7.26 7.56
C PRO A 130 2.08 6.92 7.75
N PHE A 131 1.64 5.80 7.16
CA PHE A 131 0.27 5.33 7.29
C PHE A 131 -0.12 5.08 8.74
N TYR A 132 0.75 4.44 9.53
CA TYR A 132 0.52 4.23 10.96
C TYR A 132 0.49 5.55 11.75
N GLU A 133 1.41 6.47 11.46
CA GLU A 133 1.51 7.76 12.16
C GLU A 133 0.27 8.64 11.94
N ASP A 134 -0.24 8.64 10.71
CA ASP A 134 -1.42 9.44 10.34
C ASP A 134 -2.75 8.73 10.54
N PHE A 135 -2.76 7.43 10.88
CA PHE A 135 -3.98 6.63 10.91
C PHE A 135 -5.03 7.22 11.85
N ARG A 136 -4.61 7.65 13.04
CA ARG A 136 -5.46 8.37 14.01
C ARG A 136 -6.18 9.58 13.40
N TRP A 137 -5.48 10.38 12.59
CA TRP A 137 -6.03 11.56 11.94
C TRP A 137 -6.97 11.18 10.80
N MET A 138 -6.57 10.23 9.96
CA MET A 138 -7.44 9.70 8.90
C MET A 138 -8.73 9.13 9.47
N ARG A 139 -8.64 8.38 10.57
CA ARG A 139 -9.76 7.77 11.27
C ARG A 139 -10.82 8.79 11.70
N ARG A 140 -10.39 9.97 12.17
CA ARG A 140 -11.28 11.03 12.68
C ARG A 140 -11.76 11.98 11.60
N ALA A 141 -10.93 12.27 10.60
CA ALA A 141 -11.18 13.35 9.66
C ALA A 141 -11.58 12.88 8.24
N CYS A 142 -11.37 11.61 7.88
CA CYS A 142 -11.78 11.07 6.58
C CYS A 142 -13.17 10.43 6.69
N LYS A 143 -14.20 11.12 6.19
CA LYS A 143 -15.55 10.56 6.07
C LYS A 143 -15.54 9.41 5.05
N GLY A 144 -16.22 8.31 5.36
CA GLY A 144 -16.37 7.18 4.45
C GLY A 144 -15.14 6.26 4.32
N LEU A 145 -14.12 6.42 5.16
CA LEU A 145 -12.96 5.53 5.18
C LEU A 145 -13.37 4.11 5.63
N ASP A 146 -13.29 3.13 4.74
CA ASP A 146 -13.55 1.73 5.07
C ASP A 146 -12.35 1.10 5.79
N ARG A 147 -12.35 1.23 7.12
CA ARG A 147 -11.23 0.80 7.98
C ARG A 147 -11.03 -0.70 7.93
N ARG A 148 -12.11 -1.48 7.97
CA ARG A 148 -12.05 -2.94 7.98
C ARG A 148 -11.42 -3.45 6.70
N LEU A 149 -11.84 -2.90 5.56
CA LEU A 149 -11.25 -3.28 4.28
C LEU A 149 -9.75 -2.95 4.22
N ILE A 150 -9.32 -1.80 4.74
CA ILE A 150 -7.89 -1.45 4.83
C ILE A 150 -7.14 -2.48 5.69
N GLU A 151 -7.68 -2.81 6.86
CA GLU A 151 -7.09 -3.80 7.77
C GLU A 151 -6.98 -5.18 7.11
N ASP A 152 -8.02 -5.65 6.45
CA ASP A 152 -8.03 -6.91 5.69
C ASP A 152 -6.98 -6.91 4.58
N VAL A 153 -6.88 -5.81 3.82
CA VAL A 153 -5.88 -5.66 2.75
C VAL A 153 -4.46 -5.66 3.32
N LEU A 154 -4.22 -4.97 4.43
CA LEU A 154 -2.93 -4.96 5.09
C LEU A 154 -2.56 -6.36 5.58
N ASN A 155 -3.46 -7.04 6.31
CA ASN A 155 -3.28 -8.42 6.78
C ASN A 155 -2.87 -9.34 5.63
N ASN A 156 -3.68 -9.36 4.57
CA ASN A 156 -3.44 -10.23 3.41
C ASN A 156 -2.15 -9.87 2.67
N THR A 157 -1.87 -8.58 2.50
CA THR A 157 -0.67 -8.14 1.78
C THR A 157 0.59 -8.47 2.55
N ILE A 158 0.63 -8.22 3.86
CA ILE A 158 1.77 -8.53 4.73
C ILE A 158 2.05 -10.02 4.73
N LEU A 159 1.03 -10.88 4.86
CA LEU A 159 1.19 -12.34 4.85
C LEU A 159 1.73 -12.90 3.52
N THR A 160 1.76 -12.11 2.45
CA THR A 160 2.39 -12.53 1.18
C THR A 160 3.88 -12.20 1.10
N LEU A 161 4.42 -11.40 2.02
CA LEU A 161 5.83 -11.00 2.03
C LEU A 161 6.77 -12.14 2.42
N LEU A 162 8.08 -11.92 2.30
CA LEU A 162 9.08 -12.84 2.84
C LEU A 162 8.99 -12.87 4.38
N LEU A 163 9.28 -14.03 4.98
CA LEU A 163 9.11 -14.23 6.43
C LEU A 163 9.85 -13.19 7.28
N ALA A 164 11.06 -12.80 6.89
CA ALA A 164 11.82 -11.74 7.57
C ALA A 164 11.06 -10.39 7.58
N MET A 165 10.51 -9.99 6.44
CA MET A 165 9.72 -8.75 6.35
C MET A 165 8.38 -8.86 7.11
N GLN A 166 7.75 -10.04 7.10
CA GLN A 166 6.54 -10.28 7.91
C GLN A 166 6.85 -10.04 9.38
N GLN A 167 7.92 -10.65 9.90
CA GLN A 167 8.36 -10.50 11.27
C GLN A 167 8.63 -9.03 11.61
N ASP A 168 9.40 -8.32 10.80
CA ASP A 168 9.75 -6.91 11.05
C ASP A 168 8.49 -6.03 11.16
N ILE A 169 7.57 -6.17 10.22
CA ILE A 169 6.33 -5.38 10.18
C ILE A 169 5.40 -5.75 11.35
N LEU A 170 5.19 -7.04 11.59
CA LEU A 170 4.22 -7.52 12.57
C LEU A 170 4.67 -7.25 14.01
N LEU A 171 5.98 -7.38 14.30
CA LEU A 171 6.51 -7.00 15.60
C LEU A 171 6.49 -5.48 15.81
N ALA A 172 6.83 -4.69 14.78
CA ALA A 172 6.74 -3.23 14.86
C ALA A 172 5.28 -2.77 15.09
N TRP A 173 4.32 -3.39 14.41
CA TRP A 173 2.90 -3.15 14.67
C TRP A 173 2.50 -3.55 16.09
N PHE A 174 2.92 -4.72 16.58
CA PHE A 174 2.55 -5.20 17.91
C PHE A 174 2.98 -4.23 19.01
N VAL A 175 4.22 -3.71 18.92
CA VAL A 175 4.72 -2.66 19.82
C VAL A 175 3.85 -1.39 19.73
N ARG A 176 3.45 -0.97 18.52
CA ARG A 176 2.57 0.19 18.35
C ARG A 176 1.19 -0.03 18.94
N PHE A 177 0.61 -1.21 18.72
CA PHE A 177 -0.71 -1.58 19.23
C PHE A 177 -0.75 -1.56 20.76
N LEU A 178 0.29 -2.07 21.43
CA LEU A 178 0.40 -2.00 22.88
C LEU A 178 0.49 -0.57 23.42
N ASN A 179 1.14 0.34 22.68
CA ASN A 179 1.34 1.74 23.11
C ASN A 179 0.19 2.68 22.72
N SER A 180 -0.47 2.43 21.59
CA SER A 180 -1.42 3.36 20.95
C SER A 180 -2.83 2.79 20.81
N GLY A 181 -3.06 1.52 21.17
CA GLY A 181 -4.36 0.87 21.09
C GLY A 181 -4.96 0.94 19.68
N ASP A 182 -6.14 1.54 19.58
CA ASP A 182 -6.97 1.62 18.37
C ASP A 182 -6.58 2.76 17.40
N ASP A 183 -5.49 3.47 17.69
CA ASP A 183 -5.01 4.60 16.89
C ASP A 183 -4.10 4.21 15.71
N CYS A 184 -3.85 2.91 15.52
CA CYS A 184 -3.24 2.31 14.33
C CYS A 184 -4.21 1.27 13.71
N PRO A 185 -4.08 0.89 12.43
CA PRO A 185 -4.92 -0.14 11.84
C PRO A 185 -4.71 -1.47 12.57
N ASN A 186 -5.80 -2.20 12.80
CA ASN A 186 -5.77 -3.50 13.46
C ASN A 186 -5.36 -4.61 12.48
N ILE A 187 -4.11 -5.05 12.56
CA ILE A 187 -3.60 -6.20 11.79
C ILE A 187 -3.35 -7.43 12.66
N GLN A 188 -4.11 -7.57 13.75
CA GLN A 188 -4.01 -8.70 14.68
C GLN A 188 -4.24 -10.03 13.99
N GLN A 189 -5.18 -10.10 13.04
CA GLN A 189 -5.45 -11.33 12.31
C GLN A 189 -4.20 -11.82 11.55
N GLY A 190 -3.48 -10.92 10.89
CA GLY A 190 -2.22 -11.22 10.22
C GLY A 190 -1.14 -11.65 11.20
N PHE A 191 -1.04 -10.98 12.35
CA PHE A 191 -0.14 -11.36 13.43
C PHE A 191 -0.40 -12.79 13.94
N ASP A 192 -1.66 -13.13 14.24
CA ASP A 192 -2.04 -14.44 14.76
C ASP A 192 -1.71 -15.56 13.77
N VAL A 193 -1.97 -15.34 12.47
CA VAL A 193 -1.65 -16.29 11.40
C VAL A 193 -0.14 -16.49 11.32
N TRP A 194 0.64 -15.42 11.19
CA TRP A 194 2.09 -15.49 11.13
C TRP A 194 2.69 -16.15 12.38
N TRP A 195 2.20 -15.80 13.57
CA TRP A 195 2.69 -16.33 14.84
C TRP A 195 2.47 -17.85 14.94
N ARG A 196 1.27 -18.33 14.58
CA ARG A 196 0.98 -19.76 14.51
C ARG A 196 1.90 -20.45 13.51
N HIS A 197 2.05 -19.93 12.30
CA HIS A 197 2.92 -20.56 11.29
C HIS A 197 4.40 -20.58 11.68
N THR A 198 4.87 -19.61 12.46
CA THR A 198 6.28 -19.47 12.81
C THR A 198 6.67 -20.26 14.06
N PHE A 199 5.81 -20.27 15.08
CA PHE A 199 6.14 -20.81 16.41
C PHE A 199 5.33 -22.04 16.80
N TRP A 200 4.13 -22.23 16.23
CA TRP A 200 3.33 -23.40 16.57
C TRP A 200 3.90 -24.65 15.90
N ARG A 201 4.36 -25.59 16.71
CA ARG A 201 4.60 -26.97 16.28
C ARG A 201 3.42 -27.81 16.75
N PRO A 202 2.75 -28.58 15.88
CA PRO A 202 1.79 -29.57 16.34
C PRO A 202 2.50 -30.50 17.33
N ASN A 203 1.95 -30.67 18.53
CA ASN A 203 2.42 -31.67 19.48
C ASN A 203 2.30 -33.06 18.82
N GLY A 204 3.36 -33.56 18.18
CA GLY A 204 3.36 -34.91 17.60
C GLY A 204 4.34 -35.20 16.47
N GLU A 205 4.89 -34.22 15.74
CA GLU A 205 5.90 -34.51 14.73
C GLU A 205 7.29 -34.66 15.36
N THR A 206 7.47 -35.81 15.99
CA THR A 206 8.78 -36.40 16.23
C THR A 206 9.48 -36.47 14.88
N ASN A 207 10.64 -35.80 14.76
CA ASN A 207 11.53 -35.88 13.60
C ASN A 207 11.70 -37.33 13.13
N ARG A 208 10.93 -37.79 12.14
CA ARG A 208 11.31 -38.95 11.33
C ARG A 208 12.20 -38.40 10.23
N PRO A 209 13.48 -38.78 10.16
CA PRO A 209 14.31 -38.44 9.01
C PRO A 209 13.64 -38.97 7.73
N PRO A 210 13.84 -38.31 6.57
CA PRO A 210 13.31 -38.79 5.30
C PRO A 210 13.76 -40.24 5.10
N GLN A 211 12.82 -41.18 5.08
CA GLN A 211 13.16 -42.54 4.70
C GLN A 211 13.47 -42.53 3.20
N LEU A 212 14.77 -42.48 2.89
CA LEU A 212 15.31 -42.83 1.59
C LEU A 212 14.80 -44.23 1.25
N ARG A 213 13.80 -44.32 0.37
CA ARG A 213 13.46 -45.58 -0.29
C ARG A 213 14.58 -45.88 -1.27
N ILE A 214 15.50 -46.74 -0.86
CA ILE A 214 16.41 -47.41 -1.78
C ILE A 214 15.55 -48.46 -2.49
N SER A 215 15.35 -48.25 -3.80
CA SER A 215 14.75 -49.26 -4.66
C SER A 215 15.83 -50.32 -4.93
N ASP A 216 15.71 -51.48 -4.29
CA ASP A 216 16.51 -52.64 -4.63
C ASP A 216 16.13 -53.10 -6.04
N ALA A 217 16.99 -52.79 -7.02
CA ALA A 217 16.97 -53.43 -8.32
C ALA A 217 17.53 -54.85 -8.14
N TYR A 218 16.64 -55.81 -7.91
CA TYR A 218 16.98 -57.22 -7.98
C TYR A 218 17.38 -57.58 -9.41
N GLU A 219 18.58 -58.15 -9.49
CA GLU A 219 19.11 -58.96 -10.57
C GLU A 219 18.05 -59.86 -11.21
N ASN A 220 18.08 -59.97 -12.53
CA ASN A 220 17.74 -61.21 -13.21
C ASN A 220 18.73 -61.41 -14.36
N SER A 221 19.78 -62.18 -14.04
CA SER A 221 20.52 -62.96 -15.01
C SER A 221 19.74 -64.25 -15.28
N SER A 222 19.29 -64.45 -16.51
CA SER A 222 19.19 -65.74 -17.22
C SER A 222 18.81 -65.48 -18.68
#